data_AF-A0A7L4AZJ8-F1
#
_entry.id   AF-A0A7L4AZJ8-F1
#
_cell.length_a   1.000
_cell.length_b   1.000
_cell.length_c   1.000
_cell.angle_alpha   90.00
_cell.angle_beta   90.00
_cell.angle_gamma   90.00
#
_symmetry.space_group_name_H-M   'P 1'
#
loop_
_entity.id
_entity.type
_entity.pdbx_description
1 polymer ?
#
loop_
_entity_poly.entity_id
_entity_poly.type
_entity_poly.pdbx_seq_one_letter_code
_entity_poly.pdbx_strand_id
1 'polypeptide(L)'
;RLLSIFFSSRSSAKLIAPLGCLASRQKHTLPDLSYDYGALEPHINAEIMQLHHSKHHATYVNNLNVTEEKYKEALAKGDVTAQVSLQPALKFNGGGHINHTIFWTNLSPNGGGEPKG
;
A
#
# COMPACT_ATOMS: atom_id res chain seq x y z
N ARG A 1 16.56 -68.73 -13.91
CA ARG A 1 16.54 -67.81 -15.08
C ARG A 1 15.84 -66.54 -14.64
N LEU A 2 16.60 -65.43 -14.59
CA LEU A 2 16.17 -64.13 -14.12
C LEU A 2 15.10 -63.51 -15.04
N LEU A 3 14.11 -62.81 -14.48
CA LEU A 3 13.45 -61.70 -15.16
C LEU A 3 13.51 -60.47 -14.24
N SER A 4 14.34 -59.51 -14.64
CA SER A 4 14.46 -58.18 -14.07
C SER A 4 13.31 -57.30 -14.56
N ILE A 5 12.57 -56.70 -13.64
CA ILE A 5 11.57 -55.66 -13.95
C ILE A 5 12.30 -54.32 -13.99
N PHE A 6 12.29 -53.67 -15.16
CA PHE A 6 12.83 -52.33 -15.36
C PHE A 6 11.99 -51.29 -14.63
N PHE A 7 12.59 -50.56 -13.67
CA PHE A 7 12.05 -49.29 -13.18
C PHE A 7 12.39 -48.19 -14.19
N SER A 8 11.35 -47.63 -14.82
CA SER A 8 11.48 -46.42 -15.64
C SER A 8 11.56 -45.20 -14.72
N SER A 9 12.72 -44.55 -14.72
CA SER A 9 12.95 -43.28 -14.01
C SER A 9 12.18 -42.15 -14.70
N ARG A 10 11.11 -41.65 -14.07
CA ARG A 10 10.51 -40.38 -14.46
C ARG A 10 11.41 -39.24 -13.97
N SER A 11 12.16 -38.66 -14.90
CA SER A 11 12.92 -37.44 -14.71
C SER A 11 11.99 -36.32 -14.24
N SER A 12 12.22 -35.80 -13.03
CA SER A 12 11.53 -34.63 -12.51
C SER A 12 11.89 -33.40 -13.35
N ALA A 13 10.94 -32.92 -14.15
CA ALA A 13 11.03 -31.60 -14.76
C ALA A 13 11.05 -30.55 -13.64
N LYS A 14 12.20 -29.90 -13.43
CA LYS A 14 12.29 -28.71 -12.58
C LYS A 14 11.47 -27.60 -13.24
N LEU A 15 10.34 -27.25 -12.65
CA LEU A 15 9.62 -26.02 -13.00
C LEU A 15 10.53 -24.84 -12.69
N ILE A 16 10.92 -24.12 -13.73
CA ILE A 16 11.55 -22.80 -13.61
C ILE A 16 10.42 -21.83 -13.25
N ALA A 17 10.45 -21.31 -12.02
CA ALA A 17 9.55 -20.25 -11.59
C ALA A 17 9.77 -19.03 -12.49
N PRO A 18 8.72 -18.36 -13.01
CA PRO A 18 8.88 -17.15 -13.78
C PRO A 18 9.46 -16.08 -12.85
N LEU A 19 10.46 -15.38 -13.36
CA LEU A 19 11.14 -14.25 -12.72
C LEU A 19 10.08 -13.18 -12.43
N GLY A 20 9.46 -13.25 -11.25
CA GLY A 20 8.54 -12.21 -10.78
C GLY A 20 9.30 -10.90 -10.70
N CYS A 21 8.82 -9.88 -11.39
CA CYS A 21 9.36 -8.53 -11.32
C CYS A 21 9.34 -8.09 -9.84
N LEU A 22 10.48 -8.19 -9.17
CA LEU A 22 10.70 -7.70 -7.81
C LEU A 22 10.75 -6.18 -7.86
N ALA A 23 9.62 -5.53 -8.15
CA ALA A 23 9.46 -4.14 -7.81
C ALA A 23 9.44 -4.07 -6.28
N SER A 24 10.58 -3.76 -5.65
CA SER A 24 10.58 -3.40 -4.24
C SER A 24 9.80 -2.10 -4.11
N ARG A 25 8.53 -2.20 -3.74
CA ARG A 25 7.73 -1.03 -3.38
C ARG A 25 8.42 -0.43 -2.15
N GLN A 26 8.85 0.83 -2.25
CA GLN A 26 9.37 1.57 -1.11
C GLN A 26 8.25 1.72 -0.07
N LYS A 27 8.60 1.76 1.22
CA LYS A 27 7.62 2.02 2.27
C LYS A 27 6.90 3.34 2.01
N HIS A 28 5.60 3.38 2.28
CA HIS A 28 4.81 4.60 2.21
C HIS A 28 5.30 5.60 3.25
N THR A 29 5.29 6.87 2.88
CA THR A 29 5.68 7.98 3.74
C THR A 29 4.52 8.97 3.86
N LEU A 30 4.44 9.65 5.00
CA LEU A 30 3.56 10.80 5.13
C LEU A 30 4.12 11.93 4.24
N PRO A 31 3.37 12.44 3.24
CA PRO A 31 3.86 13.54 2.40
C PRO A 31 3.93 14.83 3.21
N ASP A 32 4.95 15.65 2.99
CA ASP A 32 4.96 16.99 3.55
C ASP A 32 3.93 17.88 2.85
N LEU A 33 3.32 18.81 3.60
CA LEU A 33 2.43 19.81 3.03
C LEU A 33 3.24 20.92 2.35
N SER A 34 2.77 21.39 1.19
CA SER A 34 3.39 22.50 0.46
C SER A 34 3.06 23.89 1.03
N TYR A 35 2.30 23.92 2.12
CA TYR A 35 1.82 25.12 2.81
C TYR A 35 1.71 24.87 4.32
N ASP A 36 1.72 25.94 5.10
CA ASP A 36 1.58 25.88 6.57
C ASP A 36 0.18 25.40 6.99
N TYR A 37 0.05 24.81 8.18
CA TYR A 37 -1.25 24.33 8.68
C TYR A 37 -2.31 25.43 8.77
N GLY A 38 -1.92 26.68 9.03
CA GLY A 38 -2.83 27.83 9.07
C GLY A 38 -3.11 28.49 7.71
N ALA A 39 -2.52 27.99 6.62
CA ALA A 39 -2.60 28.67 5.32
C ALA A 39 -4.01 28.70 4.69
N LEU A 40 -4.95 27.90 5.20
CA LEU A 40 -6.32 27.78 4.68
C LEU A 40 -7.37 28.45 5.57
N GLU A 41 -6.95 29.15 6.62
CA GLU A 41 -7.85 29.96 7.45
C GLU A 41 -8.45 31.13 6.61
N PRO A 42 -9.71 31.54 6.85
CA PRO A 42 -10.62 31.07 7.90
C PRO A 42 -11.47 29.85 7.50
N HIS A 43 -11.19 29.25 6.34
CA HIS A 43 -12.05 28.22 5.76
C HIS A 43 -11.81 26.83 6.36
N ILE A 44 -10.54 26.53 6.68
CA ILE A 44 -10.16 25.30 7.38
C ILE A 44 -9.23 25.66 8.52
N ASN A 45 -9.60 25.20 9.71
CA ASN A 45 -8.89 25.51 10.94
C ASN A 45 -7.50 24.85 11.02
N ALA A 46 -6.50 25.61 11.51
CA ALA A 46 -5.11 25.15 11.61
C ALA A 46 -4.90 23.91 12.50
N GLU A 47 -5.60 23.83 13.65
CA GLU A 47 -5.52 22.69 14.57
C GLU A 47 -6.05 21.42 13.91
N ILE A 48 -7.16 21.52 13.17
CA ILE A 48 -7.71 20.40 12.40
C ILE A 48 -6.71 19.96 11.32
N MET A 49 -6.12 20.90 10.57
CA MET A 49 -5.11 20.57 9.56
C MET A 49 -3.93 19.80 10.17
N GLN A 50 -3.43 20.24 11.32
CA GLN A 50 -2.34 19.57 12.03
C GLN A 50 -2.75 18.17 12.51
N LEU A 51 -3.92 18.01 13.14
CA LEU A 51 -4.39 16.71 13.61
C LEU A 51 -4.68 15.74 12.46
N HIS A 52 -5.36 16.23 11.42
CA HIS A 52 -5.74 15.44 10.25
C HIS A 52 -4.51 14.94 9.49
N HIS A 53 -3.50 15.79 9.33
CA HIS A 53 -2.24 15.40 8.70
C HIS A 53 -1.35 14.52 9.61
N SER A 54 -0.93 15.06 10.77
CA SER A 54 0.11 14.42 11.59
C SER A 54 -0.38 13.21 12.40
N LYS A 55 -1.71 13.05 12.57
CA LYS A 55 -2.29 11.90 13.29
C LYS A 55 -3.08 11.00 12.35
N HIS A 56 -4.13 11.50 11.71
CA HIS A 56 -5.02 10.64 10.92
C HIS A 56 -4.34 10.10 9.66
N HIS A 57 -3.74 10.96 8.83
CA HIS A 57 -3.02 10.51 7.64
C HIS A 57 -1.80 9.65 8.02
N ALA A 58 -1.04 10.05 9.03
CA ALA A 58 0.09 9.27 9.55
C ALA A 58 -0.33 7.85 9.98
N THR A 59 -1.51 7.71 10.60
CA THR A 59 -2.05 6.40 11.01
C THR A 59 -2.32 5.50 9.81
N TYR A 60 -2.91 6.03 8.73
CA TYR A 60 -3.13 5.26 7.50
C TYR A 60 -1.80 4.79 6.88
N VAL A 61 -0.80 5.68 6.80
CA VAL A 61 0.54 5.34 6.29
C VAL A 61 1.18 4.21 7.11
N ASN A 62 1.20 4.36 8.44
CA ASN A 62 1.81 3.38 9.34
C ASN A 62 1.13 2.02 9.24
N ASN A 63 -0.20 1.99 9.31
CA ASN A 63 -0.97 0.75 9.26
C ASN A 63 -0.93 0.10 7.87
N LEU A 64 -0.87 0.89 6.79
CA LEU A 64 -0.68 0.37 5.44
C LEU A 64 0.66 -0.36 5.33
N ASN A 65 1.75 0.26 5.76
CA ASN A 65 3.08 -0.35 5.75
C ASN A 65 3.09 -1.68 6.54
N VAL A 66 2.54 -1.70 7.76
CA VAL A 66 2.44 -2.94 8.56
C VAL A 66 1.60 -4.01 7.86
N THR A 67 0.52 -3.62 7.20
CA THR A 67 -0.36 -4.56 6.50
C THR A 67 0.31 -5.13 5.24
N GLU A 68 1.02 -4.31 4.48
CA GLU A 68 1.74 -4.76 3.28
C GLU A 68 2.88 -5.74 3.63
N GLU A 69 3.60 -5.55 4.74
CA GLU A 69 4.61 -6.53 5.19
C GLU A 69 3.96 -7.88 5.54
N LYS A 70 2.88 -7.88 6.33
CA LYS A 70 2.12 -9.10 6.65
C LYS A 70 1.58 -9.78 5.39
N TYR A 71 1.11 -9.00 4.42
CA TYR A 71 0.59 -9.52 3.17
C TYR A 71 1.70 -10.15 2.31
N LYS A 72 2.88 -9.52 2.27
CA LYS A 72 4.07 -10.06 1.61
C LYS A 72 4.52 -11.39 2.22
N GLU A 73 4.48 -11.50 3.55
CA GLU A 73 4.74 -12.78 4.22
C GLU A 73 3.70 -13.85 3.85
N ALA A 74 2.42 -13.49 3.81
CA ALA A 74 1.35 -14.42 3.43
C ALA A 74 1.48 -14.90 1.97
N LEU A 75 1.91 -14.01 1.06
CA LEU A 75 2.26 -14.38 -0.32
C LEU A 75 3.43 -15.36 -0.36
N ALA A 76 4.51 -15.06 0.36
CA ALA A 76 5.71 -15.91 0.38
C ALA A 76 5.43 -17.33 0.94
N LYS A 77 4.48 -17.46 1.88
CA LYS A 77 4.05 -18.73 2.47
C LYS A 77 2.96 -19.45 1.66
N GLY A 78 2.38 -18.80 0.64
CA GLY A 78 1.21 -19.33 -0.06
C GLY A 78 -0.06 -19.40 0.81
N ASP A 79 -0.13 -18.63 1.89
CA ASP A 79 -1.25 -18.61 2.83
C ASP A 79 -2.39 -17.75 2.29
N VAL A 80 -3.27 -18.38 1.51
CA VAL A 80 -4.42 -17.70 0.89
C VAL A 80 -5.41 -17.19 1.94
N THR A 81 -5.58 -17.90 3.06
CA THR A 81 -6.48 -17.47 4.14
C THR A 81 -6.01 -16.16 4.77
N ALA A 82 -4.71 -16.03 5.07
CA ALA A 82 -4.13 -14.78 5.55
C ALA A 82 -4.20 -13.67 4.51
N GLN A 83 -3.95 -13.98 3.22
CA GLN A 83 -4.08 -12.99 2.16
C GLN A 83 -5.50 -12.40 2.09
N VAL A 84 -6.53 -13.24 2.18
CA VAL A 84 -7.93 -12.79 2.15
C VAL A 84 -8.29 -12.01 3.41
N SER A 85 -7.87 -12.46 4.60
CA SER A 85 -8.20 -11.80 5.87
C SER A 85 -7.55 -10.41 6.02
N LEU A 86 -6.41 -10.17 5.35
CA LEU A 86 -5.73 -8.88 5.34
C LEU A 86 -6.33 -7.86 4.36
N GLN A 87 -7.18 -8.28 3.42
CA GLN A 87 -7.76 -7.39 2.40
C GLN A 87 -8.50 -6.17 2.96
N PRO A 88 -9.33 -6.27 4.02
CA PRO A 88 -10.00 -5.11 4.58
C PRO A 88 -9.01 -4.06 5.10
N ALA A 89 -7.94 -4.47 5.77
CA ALA A 89 -6.90 -3.57 6.27
C ALA A 89 -6.11 -2.92 5.13
N LEU A 90 -5.80 -3.66 4.07
CA LEU A 90 -5.15 -3.10 2.87
C LEU A 90 -6.02 -2.03 2.22
N LYS A 91 -7.30 -2.32 2.01
CA LYS A 91 -8.23 -1.38 1.37
C LYS A 91 -8.48 -0.14 2.22
N PHE A 92 -8.68 -0.33 3.52
CA PHE A 92 -8.97 0.77 4.44
C PHE A 92 -7.79 1.73 4.59
N ASN A 93 -6.59 1.20 4.89
CA ASN A 93 -5.42 2.05 5.09
C ASN A 93 -4.83 2.55 3.76
N GLY A 94 -4.86 1.72 2.71
CA GLY A 94 -4.46 2.10 1.36
C GLY A 94 -5.35 3.21 0.79
N GLY A 95 -6.66 3.03 0.85
CA GLY A 95 -7.62 4.07 0.46
C GLY A 95 -7.48 5.33 1.31
N GLY A 96 -7.29 5.18 2.62
CA GLY A 96 -7.01 6.29 3.53
C GLY A 96 -5.80 7.11 3.08
N HIS A 97 -4.65 6.47 2.86
CA HIS A 97 -3.44 7.15 2.42
C HIS A 97 -3.60 7.85 1.05
N ILE A 98 -4.17 7.15 0.06
CA ILE A 98 -4.38 7.71 -1.30
C ILE A 98 -5.30 8.92 -1.24
N ASN A 99 -6.46 8.79 -0.58
CA ASN A 99 -7.44 9.86 -0.53
C ASN A 99 -6.89 11.11 0.17
N HIS A 100 -6.13 10.95 1.25
CA HIS A 100 -5.53 12.09 1.95
C HIS A 100 -4.40 12.73 1.15
N THR A 101 -3.57 11.93 0.48
CA THR A 101 -2.52 12.47 -0.41
C THR A 101 -3.12 13.36 -1.50
N ILE A 102 -4.23 12.92 -2.12
CA ILE A 102 -4.96 13.71 -3.11
C ILE A 102 -5.63 14.94 -2.47
N PHE A 103 -6.23 14.77 -1.30
CA PHE A 103 -6.89 15.86 -0.57
C PHE A 103 -5.95 17.04 -0.35
N TRP A 104 -4.73 16.79 0.12
CA TRP A 104 -3.74 17.86 0.34
C TRP A 104 -3.32 18.56 -0.96
N THR A 105 -3.21 17.84 -2.07
CA THR A 105 -2.88 18.45 -3.37
C THR A 105 -4.03 19.25 -4.00
N ASN A 106 -5.27 19.00 -3.57
CA ASN A 106 -6.45 19.71 -4.07
C ASN A 106 -6.72 21.02 -3.32
N LEU A 107 -6.04 21.27 -2.22
CA LEU A 107 -6.18 22.48 -1.43
C LEU A 107 -5.06 23.47 -1.80
N SER A 108 -5.39 24.76 -1.77
CA SER A 108 -4.42 25.83 -2.03
C SER A 108 -4.83 27.10 -1.28
N PRO A 109 -3.88 27.79 -0.62
CA PRO A 109 -4.14 29.11 -0.02
C PRO A 109 -4.51 30.16 -1.07
N ASN A 110 -4.08 29.95 -2.33
CA ASN A 110 -4.37 30.81 -3.46
C ASN A 110 -5.41 30.18 -4.40
N GLY A 111 -6.20 29.22 -3.89
CA GLY A 111 -7.24 28.53 -4.65
C GLY A 111 -8.53 29.34 -4.76
N GLY A 112 -9.61 28.66 -5.17
CA GLY A 112 -10.92 29.26 -5.41
C GLY A 112 -11.11 29.75 -6.86
N GLY A 113 -12.21 30.48 -7.08
CA GLY A 113 -12.67 30.83 -8.42
C GLY A 113 -13.27 29.65 -9.19
N GLU A 114 -13.51 29.84 -10.48
CA GLU A 114 -14.06 28.83 -11.38
C GLU A 114 -12.94 28.11 -12.18
N PRO A 115 -13.10 26.82 -12.53
CA PRO A 115 -12.13 26.10 -13.35
C PRO A 115 -11.97 26.76 -14.74
N LYS A 116 -10.76 26.69 -15.28
CA LYS A 116 -10.40 27.20 -16.62
C LYS A 116 -9.92 26.05 -17.51
N GLY A 117 -10.15 26.18 -18.82
CA GLY A 117 -9.73 25.23 -19.86
C GLY A 117 -8.60 25.77 -20.72
#